data_AF-A0A2K2UEG2-F1
#
_entry.id   AF-A0A2K2UEG2-F1
#
_cell.length_a   1.000
_cell.length_b   1.000
_cell.length_c   1.000
_cell.angle_alpha   90.00
_cell.angle_beta   90.00
_cell.angle_gamma   90.00
#
_symmetry.space_group_name_H-M   'P 1'
#
loop_
_entity.id
_entity.type
_entity.pdbx_description
1 polymer ?
#
loop_
_entity_poly.entity_id
_entity_poly.type
_entity_poly.pdbx_seq_one_letter_code
_entity_poly.pdbx_strand_id
1 'polypeptide(L)'
;MRIRAVTLYSMGAESKMERMAHEDPLVQKLARKLGENVRALRKSQNLTQERLGYMIGTKHARISDIERGLVVARLSDIVKLADAFNVRLEDIIDLSAFDPSDYQIANPIDHARL
;
A
#
# COMPACT_ATOMS: atom_id res chain seq x y z
N MET A 1 -6.57 -31.19 1.33
CA MET A 1 -7.49 -31.41 0.19
C MET A 1 -7.40 -30.17 -0.71
N ARG A 2 -6.72 -30.31 -1.87
CA ARG A 2 -6.60 -29.23 -2.88
C ARG A 2 -7.93 -29.12 -3.60
N ILE A 3 -8.62 -27.99 -3.47
CA ILE A 3 -9.66 -27.62 -4.44
C ILE A 3 -9.07 -26.53 -5.32
N ARG A 4 -8.32 -26.96 -6.33
CA ARG A 4 -8.02 -26.15 -7.51
C ARG A 4 -9.05 -26.51 -8.56
N ALA A 5 -10.13 -25.73 -8.60
CA ALA A 5 -11.09 -25.76 -9.70
C ALA A 5 -11.69 -24.35 -9.84
N VAL A 6 -10.88 -23.42 -10.36
CA VAL A 6 -11.40 -22.26 -11.09
C VAL A 6 -10.63 -22.22 -12.41
N THR A 7 -11.30 -22.78 -13.41
CA THR A 7 -11.36 -22.35 -14.81
C THR A 7 -10.06 -21.88 -15.48
N LEU A 8 -9.59 -22.71 -16.42
CA LEU A 8 -8.64 -22.38 -17.47
C LEU A 8 -9.23 -21.29 -18.40
N TYR A 9 -9.08 -20.02 -18.04
CA TYR A 9 -9.02 -18.93 -19.01
C TYR A 9 -7.58 -18.47 -19.12
N SER A 10 -7.15 -18.14 -20.34
CA SER A 10 -5.91 -17.45 -20.65
C SER A 10 -5.83 -16.16 -19.82
N MET A 11 -5.29 -16.22 -18.60
CA MET A 11 -5.09 -15.02 -17.80
C MET A 11 -3.92 -14.27 -18.41
N GLY A 12 -4.23 -13.20 -19.15
CA GLY A 12 -3.28 -12.11 -19.32
C GLY A 12 -2.76 -11.67 -17.94
N ALA A 13 -1.58 -11.05 -17.89
CA ALA A 13 -1.00 -10.65 -16.62
C ALA A 13 -1.99 -9.80 -15.80
N GLU A 14 -2.38 -10.27 -14.61
CA GLU A 14 -3.30 -9.58 -13.70
C GLU A 14 -2.88 -8.12 -13.49
N SER A 15 -3.86 -7.20 -13.47
CA SER A 15 -3.63 -5.79 -13.18
C SER A 15 -3.23 -5.59 -11.71
N LYS A 16 -2.61 -4.44 -11.40
CA LYS A 16 -2.23 -4.10 -10.01
C LYS A 16 -3.44 -3.99 -9.08
N MET A 17 -4.59 -3.57 -9.62
CA MET A 17 -5.83 -3.44 -8.85
C MET A 17 -6.40 -4.82 -8.50
N GLU A 18 -6.41 -5.75 -9.45
CA GLU A 18 -6.84 -7.14 -9.20
C GLU A 18 -5.93 -7.80 -8.16
N ARG A 19 -4.60 -7.63 -8.27
CA ARG A 19 -3.66 -8.12 -7.26
C ARG A 19 -3.93 -7.53 -5.87
N MET A 20 -4.12 -6.20 -5.78
CA MET A 20 -4.44 -5.54 -4.52
C MET A 20 -5.79 -6.01 -3.94
N ALA A 21 -6.77 -6.35 -4.78
CA ALA A 21 -8.06 -6.85 -4.33
C ALA A 21 -7.97 -8.25 -3.66
N HIS A 22 -6.91 -9.02 -3.94
CA HIS A 22 -6.62 -10.30 -3.29
C HIS A 22 -5.83 -10.16 -1.98
N GLU A 23 -5.31 -8.97 -1.67
CA GLU A 23 -4.64 -8.72 -0.39
C GLU A 23 -5.66 -8.71 0.75
N ASP A 24 -5.17 -8.93 1.97
CA ASP A 24 -5.95 -8.73 3.19
C ASP A 24 -6.61 -7.33 3.18
N PRO A 25 -7.93 -7.20 3.45
CA PRO A 25 -8.59 -5.89 3.43
C PRO A 25 -7.99 -4.86 4.40
N LEU A 26 -7.33 -5.29 5.48
CA LEU A 26 -6.53 -4.45 6.36
C LEU A 26 -5.32 -3.87 5.62
N VAL A 27 -4.61 -4.70 4.84
CA VAL A 27 -3.49 -4.28 3.99
C VAL A 27 -3.98 -3.30 2.92
N GLN A 28 -5.15 -3.56 2.30
CA GLN A 28 -5.76 -2.65 1.34
C GLN A 28 -6.04 -1.26 1.95
N LYS A 29 -6.66 -1.23 3.14
CA LYS A 29 -6.96 0.02 3.88
C LYS A 29 -5.68 0.76 4.25
N LEU A 30 -4.68 0.05 4.77
CA LEU A 30 -3.41 0.65 5.18
C LEU A 30 -2.64 1.23 3.99
N ALA A 31 -2.58 0.48 2.88
CA ALA A 31 -1.96 0.95 1.64
C ALA A 31 -2.66 2.20 1.07
N ARG A 32 -4.00 2.24 1.13
CA ARG A 32 -4.78 3.43 0.76
C ARG A 32 -4.42 4.63 1.63
N LYS A 33 -4.44 4.47 2.95
CA LYS A 33 -4.17 5.56 3.91
C LYS A 33 -2.76 6.10 3.78
N LEU A 34 -1.76 5.21 3.66
CA LEU A 34 -0.38 5.60 3.38
C LEU A 34 -0.28 6.39 2.07
N GLY A 35 -0.95 5.93 1.01
CA GLY A 35 -0.95 6.61 -0.29
C GLY A 35 -1.51 8.04 -0.23
N GLU A 36 -2.58 8.24 0.55
CA GLU A 36 -3.18 9.55 0.80
C GLU A 36 -2.21 10.48 1.54
N ASN A 37 -1.58 10.01 2.61
CA ASN A 37 -0.61 10.77 3.39
C ASN A 37 0.61 11.16 2.54
N VAL A 38 1.17 10.22 1.77
CA VAL A 38 2.28 10.48 0.84
C VAL A 38 1.91 11.54 -0.19
N ARG A 39 0.71 11.45 -0.77
CA ARG A 39 0.23 12.47 -1.73
C ARG A 39 0.08 13.84 -1.08
N ALA A 40 -0.43 13.91 0.15
CA ALA A 40 -0.59 15.16 0.89
C ALA A 40 0.76 15.82 1.19
N LEU A 41 1.72 15.06 1.74
CA LEU A 41 3.09 15.52 2.00
C LEU A 41 3.81 15.97 0.72
N ARG A 42 3.68 15.19 -0.36
CA ARG A 42 4.26 15.57 -1.65
C ARG A 42 3.71 16.91 -2.15
N LYS A 43 2.38 17.09 -2.08
CA LYS A 43 1.73 18.31 -2.55
C LYS A 43 2.05 19.52 -1.67
N SER A 44 2.12 19.37 -0.34
CA SER A 44 2.47 20.47 0.56
C SER A 44 3.89 20.99 0.32
N GLN A 45 4.78 20.14 -0.19
CA GLN A 45 6.14 20.52 -0.60
C GLN A 45 6.27 20.88 -2.10
N ASN A 46 5.15 21.00 -2.82
CA ASN A 46 5.12 21.34 -4.25
C ASN A 46 5.92 20.39 -5.16
N LEU A 47 6.04 19.11 -4.78
CA LEU A 47 6.81 18.13 -5.53
C LEU A 47 5.95 17.45 -6.59
N THR A 48 6.51 17.21 -7.79
CA THR A 48 5.92 16.28 -8.76
C THR A 48 6.17 14.84 -8.31
N GLN A 49 5.35 13.90 -8.79
CA GLN A 49 5.59 12.46 -8.53
C GLN A 49 6.94 12.01 -9.11
N GLU A 50 7.40 12.61 -10.20
CA GLU A 50 8.68 12.31 -10.84
C GLU A 50 9.84 12.79 -9.96
N ARG A 51 9.73 14.02 -9.42
CA ARG A 51 10.74 14.55 -8.50
C ARG A 51 10.85 13.73 -7.24
N LEU A 52 9.72 13.34 -6.63
CA LEU A 52 9.73 12.45 -5.47
C LEU A 52 10.34 11.08 -5.81
N GLY A 53 9.98 10.53 -6.97
CA GLY A 53 10.56 9.28 -7.47
C GLY A 53 12.09 9.35 -7.54
N TYR A 54 12.62 10.42 -8.15
CA TYR A 54 14.05 10.69 -8.20
C TYR A 54 14.69 10.77 -6.81
N MET A 55 14.08 11.53 -5.88
CA MET A 55 14.61 11.71 -4.52
C MET A 55 14.77 10.39 -3.75
N ILE A 56 13.83 9.45 -3.88
CA ILE A 56 13.91 8.16 -3.17
C ILE A 56 14.51 7.01 -4.01
N GLY A 57 15.01 7.32 -5.21
CA GLY A 57 15.60 6.34 -6.12
C GLY A 57 14.61 5.32 -6.67
N THR A 58 13.42 5.78 -7.08
CA THR A 58 12.39 4.96 -7.72
C THR A 58 11.77 5.62 -8.95
N LYS A 59 10.94 4.86 -9.68
CA LYS A 59 10.26 5.36 -10.89
C LYS A 59 9.01 6.15 -10.52
N HIS A 60 8.70 7.21 -11.28
CA HIS A 60 7.44 7.95 -11.21
C HIS A 60 6.21 7.04 -11.09
N ALA A 61 6.14 5.99 -11.91
CA ALA A 61 5.03 5.03 -11.91
C ALA A 61 4.82 4.37 -10.54
N ARG A 62 5.90 4.07 -9.79
CA ARG A 62 5.79 3.46 -8.46
C ARG A 62 5.24 4.46 -7.44
N ILE A 63 5.63 5.73 -7.52
CA ILE A 63 5.03 6.79 -6.69
C ILE A 63 3.53 6.90 -6.98
N SER A 64 3.15 6.91 -8.25
CA SER A 64 1.75 6.94 -8.66
C SER A 64 0.95 5.72 -8.16
N ASP A 65 1.55 4.53 -8.16
CA ASP A 65 0.90 3.34 -7.60
C ASP A 65 0.76 3.41 -6.08
N ILE A 66 1.79 3.87 -5.36
CA ILE A 66 1.76 4.05 -3.90
C ILE A 66 0.66 5.05 -3.52
N GLU A 67 0.62 6.24 -4.15
CA GLU A 67 -0.38 7.27 -3.84
C GLU A 67 -1.83 6.86 -4.18
N ARG A 68 -2.01 5.82 -4.99
CA ARG A 68 -3.32 5.25 -5.31
C ARG A 68 -3.63 4.00 -4.47
N GLY A 69 -2.72 3.55 -3.62
CA GLY A 69 -2.86 2.32 -2.85
C GLY A 69 -2.97 1.08 -3.74
N LEU A 70 -2.33 1.06 -4.92
CA LEU A 70 -2.35 -0.11 -5.83
C LEU A 70 -1.18 -1.07 -5.60
N VAL A 71 -0.23 -0.69 -4.74
CA VAL A 71 0.89 -1.52 -4.33
C VAL A 71 1.12 -1.34 -2.84
N VAL A 72 1.54 -2.41 -2.17
CA VAL A 72 2.02 -2.32 -0.79
C VAL A 72 3.41 -1.69 -0.82
N ALA A 73 3.54 -0.54 -0.16
CA ALA A 73 4.83 0.11 0.03
C ALA A 73 5.69 -0.75 0.97
N ARG A 74 6.95 -0.98 0.59
CA ARG A 74 7.88 -1.72 1.46
C ARG A 74 8.35 -0.79 2.58
N LEU A 75 8.77 -1.34 3.71
CA LEU A 75 9.38 -0.56 4.79
C LEU A 75 10.51 0.36 4.28
N SER A 76 11.34 -0.13 3.34
CA SER A 76 12.38 0.67 2.69
C SER A 76 11.86 1.88 1.93
N ASP A 77 10.67 1.77 1.32
CA ASP A 77 10.04 2.89 0.61
C ASP A 77 9.56 3.93 1.64
N ILE A 78 8.97 3.49 2.75
CA ILE A 78 8.46 4.35 3.84
C ILE A 78 9.60 5.13 4.52
N VAL A 79 10.70 4.46 4.86
CA VAL A 79 11.88 5.11 5.47
C VAL A 79 12.47 6.18 4.55
N LYS A 80 12.59 5.88 3.25
CA LYS A 80 13.10 6.86 2.28
C LYS A 80 12.14 8.03 2.06
N LEU A 81 10.83 7.79 2.13
CA LEU A 81 9.84 8.87 2.06
C LEU A 81 9.94 9.78 3.28
N ALA A 82 10.14 9.22 4.49
CA ALA A 82 10.33 10.02 5.71
C ALA A 82 11.55 10.92 5.61
N ASP A 83 12.67 10.37 5.15
CA ASP A 83 13.89 11.11 4.87
C ASP A 83 13.69 12.19 3.80
N ALA A 84 13.09 11.84 2.65
CA ALA A 84 12.84 12.76 1.55
C ALA A 84 11.91 13.93 1.92
N PHE A 85 10.94 13.71 2.80
CA PHE A 85 10.04 14.75 3.28
C PHE A 85 10.54 15.46 4.53
N ASN A 86 11.59 14.95 5.20
CA ASN A 86 12.07 15.41 6.50
C ASN A 86 10.95 15.41 7.57
N VAL A 87 10.26 14.28 7.70
CA VAL A 87 9.13 14.08 8.63
C VAL A 87 9.32 12.81 9.45
N ARG A 88 8.50 12.61 10.50
CA ARG A 88 8.51 11.37 11.27
C ARG A 88 7.77 10.27 10.51
N LEU A 89 8.09 9.01 10.83
CA LEU A 89 7.41 7.86 10.20
C LEU A 89 5.89 7.88 10.43
N GLU A 90 5.45 8.33 11.60
CA GLU A 90 4.03 8.46 11.93
C GLU A 90 3.27 9.49 11.07
N ASP A 91 3.96 10.49 10.53
CA ASP A 91 3.36 11.45 9.58
C ASP A 91 3.05 10.81 8.23
N ILE A 92 3.72 9.69 7.91
CA ILE A 92 3.49 8.89 6.71
C ILE A 92 2.48 7.78 6.99
N ILE A 93 2.65 7.08 8.10
CA ILE A 93 1.83 5.94 8.49
C ILE A 93 1.70 5.85 10.01
N ASP A 94 0.49 6.04 10.51
CA ASP A 94 0.17 5.82 11.91
C ASP A 94 -0.38 4.40 12.09
N LEU A 95 0.49 3.50 12.55
CA LEU A 95 0.12 2.12 12.88
C LEU A 95 -0.61 2.01 14.22
N SER A 96 -0.56 3.05 15.07
CA SER A 96 -1.24 3.05 16.37
C SER A 96 -2.71 3.42 16.26
N ALA A 97 -3.08 4.23 15.26
CA ALA A 97 -4.47 4.49 14.89
C ALA A 97 -5.17 3.30 14.24
N PHE A 98 -4.48 2.17 14.08
CA PHE A 98 -5.06 0.94 13.57
C PHE A 98 -5.62 0.10 14.72
N ASP A 99 -6.95 -0.07 14.76
CA ASP A 99 -7.61 -0.99 15.68
C ASP A 99 -7.99 -2.29 14.94
N PRO A 100 -7.38 -3.44 15.28
CA PRO A 100 -7.76 -4.74 14.71
C PRO A 100 -9.21 -5.15 14.98
N SER A 101 -9.89 -4.53 15.94
CA SER A 101 -11.31 -4.79 16.27
C SER A 101 -12.29 -4.04 15.36
N ASP A 102 -11.85 -2.98 14.68
CA ASP A 102 -12.61 -2.32 13.60
C ASP A 102 -12.90 -3.28 12.43
N TYR A 103 -12.22 -4.43 12.41
CA TYR A 103 -12.31 -5.42 11.35
C TYR A 103 -12.77 -6.76 11.91
N GLN A 104 -14.09 -6.96 11.92
CA GLN A 104 -14.69 -8.28 12.11
C GLN A 104 -14.41 -9.12 10.86
N ILE A 105 -13.35 -9.92 10.91
CA ILE A 105 -13.00 -10.85 9.84
C ILE A 105 -14.15 -11.87 9.74
N ALA A 106 -14.82 -11.93 8.58
CA ALA A 106 -15.87 -12.93 8.31
C ALA A 106 -15.33 -14.38 8.27
N ASN A 107 -14.02 -14.59 8.41
CA ASN A 107 -13.38 -15.89 8.44
C ASN A 107 -12.13 -15.88 9.35
N PRO A 108 -12.16 -16.53 10.53
CA PRO A 108 -11.08 -16.47 11.53
C PRO A 108 -9.72 -17.07 11.12
N ILE A 109 -9.61 -17.66 9.94
CA ILE A 109 -8.50 -18.58 9.62
C ILE A 109 -7.29 -17.87 8.99
N ASP A 110 -7.42 -16.71 8.36
CA ASP A 110 -6.33 -16.21 7.51
C ASP A 110 -5.28 -15.31 8.19
N HIS A 111 -5.46 -14.93 9.47
CA HIS A 111 -4.54 -13.97 10.12
C HIS A 111 -4.05 -14.38 11.51
N ALA A 112 -4.26 -15.64 11.91
CA ALA A 112 -3.91 -16.19 13.22
C ALA A 112 -4.51 -15.41 14.41
N ARG A 113 -5.73 -15.78 14.79
CA ARG A 113 -6.13 -15.76 16.21
C ARG A 113 -6.45 -17.20 16.61
N LEU A 114 -5.61 -17.78 17.46
CA LEU A 114 -6.01 -18.90 18.34
C LEU A 114 -6.82 -18.33 19.50
#